data_AF-A0A960YPJ4-F1
#
_entry.id   AF-A0A960YPJ4-F1
#
_cell.length_a   1.000
_cell.length_b   1.000
_cell.length_c   1.000
_cell.angle_alpha   90.00
_cell.angle_beta   90.00
_cell.angle_gamma   90.00
#
_symmetry.space_group_name_H-M   'P 1'
#
loop_
_entity.id
_entity.type
_entity.pdbx_description
1 polymer ?
#
loop_
_entity_poly.entity_id
_entity_poly.type
_entity_poly.pdbx_seq_one_letter_code
_entity_poly.pdbx_strand_id
1 'polypeptide(L)'
;TNHFQILFLDPATGEVQKSLKLRSPGTEKAYPFGVFSLAYDEVTRSYFGVSTVSIVRIDMKTGEVQEVPGFGFGPAKSQSVYRELVAPMIRVRIGTKITYLYSAILVDRETHINYALDSTQSDIHSFVGIADSNPAEDNIRDVILKREIYLSDIQPWEDWGLLKSSYVPILNREGDAVAYAGADVDITIIESRTRLALLQVVIIGVVALAAGLAIAYFITERLTRPIHVLKQSALQVAAGDFGNEIHVSNPAELTRLSGSLTRLSRSLQETVTSLTGENYRLEEKRRRNELINLIYSLMKHKSAVDLVDGSRTRSQGIYEDARYLAVWIVPEGEDKLDSARLNSDLYRITRRLLQQSSEHYLESMEPFLGAMEFLMLLHKGSGQVEILNSADLDFYPVDDKKKSQRHSLKPGKHRIDSNGLAAVYVDWSDNRKDRAASLQGAARPRIREWAESAGHADRFLEVIL
;
A
#
# COMPACT_ATOMS: atom_id res chain seq x y z
N THR A 1 -74.33 24.09 59.35
CA THR A 1 -73.51 23.40 60.38
C THR A 1 -72.90 22.13 59.78
N ASN A 2 -71.86 21.54 60.38
CA ASN A 2 -71.24 20.25 59.98
C ASN A 2 -72.21 19.03 60.01
N HIS A 3 -73.50 19.26 60.21
CA HIS A 3 -74.52 18.23 60.38
C HIS A 3 -75.35 18.02 59.10
N PHE A 4 -74.96 18.62 57.97
CA PHE A 4 -75.61 18.46 56.66
C PHE A 4 -77.14 18.65 56.71
N GLN A 5 -77.61 19.54 57.59
CA GLN A 5 -79.03 19.79 57.81
C GLN A 5 -79.28 21.24 58.22
N ILE A 6 -80.43 21.77 57.85
CA ILE A 6 -80.97 23.06 58.29
C ILE A 6 -81.91 22.78 59.47
N LEU A 7 -81.73 23.52 60.56
CA LEU A 7 -82.60 23.46 61.73
C LEU A 7 -83.47 24.72 61.78
N PHE A 8 -84.78 24.54 61.92
CA PHE A 8 -85.72 25.60 62.20
C PHE A 8 -85.94 25.64 63.71
N LEU A 9 -85.56 26.75 64.32
CA LEU A 9 -85.65 26.94 65.76
C LEU A 9 -86.84 27.82 66.10
N ASP A 10 -87.51 27.50 67.20
CA ASP A 10 -88.47 28.40 67.83
C ASP A 10 -87.72 29.66 68.33
N PRO A 11 -88.09 30.87 67.91
CA PRO A 11 -87.39 32.08 68.33
C PRO A 11 -87.46 32.37 69.84
N ALA A 12 -88.51 31.89 70.51
CA ALA A 12 -88.77 32.18 71.92
C ALA A 12 -88.15 31.12 72.85
N THR A 13 -88.19 29.84 72.46
CA THR A 13 -87.70 28.73 73.31
C THR A 13 -86.35 28.17 72.86
N GLY A 14 -85.93 28.43 71.62
CA GLY A 14 -84.74 27.84 71.01
C GLY A 14 -84.89 26.35 70.67
N GLU A 15 -86.08 25.78 70.85
CA GLU A 15 -86.34 24.37 70.53
C GLU A 15 -86.34 24.12 69.01
N VAL A 16 -85.86 22.95 68.59
CA VAL A 16 -85.87 22.55 67.19
C VAL A 16 -87.29 22.17 66.78
N GLN A 17 -87.94 23.01 65.97
CA GLN A 17 -89.28 22.77 65.44
C GLN A 17 -89.26 21.83 64.23
N LYS A 18 -88.23 21.95 63.38
CA LYS A 18 -88.08 21.15 62.16
C LYS A 18 -86.61 21.00 61.80
N SER A 19 -86.24 19.85 61.25
CA SER A 19 -84.94 19.63 60.63
C SER A 19 -85.11 19.24 59.16
N LEU A 20 -84.23 19.75 58.30
CA LEU A 20 -84.19 19.43 56.88
C LEU A 20 -82.80 18.96 56.50
N LYS A 21 -82.65 17.67 56.16
CA LYS A 21 -81.37 17.12 55.70
C LYS A 21 -81.08 17.59 54.28
N LEU A 22 -79.89 18.11 54.06
CA LEU A 22 -79.40 18.57 52.77
C LEU A 22 -78.88 17.38 51.96
N ARG A 23 -79.35 17.25 50.72
CA ARG A 23 -79.03 16.12 49.83
C ARG A 23 -78.45 16.61 48.50
N SER A 24 -77.58 15.80 47.91
CA SER A 24 -77.03 16.09 46.58
C SER A 24 -78.09 15.86 45.49
N PRO A 25 -78.06 16.61 44.37
CA PRO A 25 -79.11 16.55 43.36
C PRO A 25 -79.36 15.14 42.82
N GLY A 26 -80.62 14.75 42.73
CA GLY A 26 -81.03 13.43 42.21
C GLY A 26 -80.54 12.22 43.00
N THR A 27 -80.05 12.40 44.23
CA THR A 27 -79.55 11.29 45.08
C THR A 27 -80.05 11.38 46.52
N GLU A 28 -80.05 10.25 47.23
CA GLU A 28 -80.32 10.25 48.67
C GLU A 28 -79.09 10.59 49.53
N LYS A 29 -77.92 10.81 48.90
CA LYS A 29 -76.68 11.11 49.61
C LYS A 29 -76.72 12.52 50.18
N ALA A 30 -76.19 12.68 51.38
CA ALA A 30 -76.02 13.99 52.00
C ALA A 30 -75.20 14.92 51.08
N TYR A 31 -75.57 16.19 51.02
CA TYR A 31 -74.74 17.20 50.36
C TYR A 31 -73.41 17.32 51.13
N PRO A 32 -72.25 17.10 50.50
CA PRO A 32 -71.00 16.87 51.22
C PRO A 32 -70.37 18.14 51.81
N PHE A 33 -70.96 19.31 51.55
CA PHE A 33 -70.42 20.61 51.97
C PHE A 33 -71.35 21.30 52.99
N GLY A 34 -70.75 22.00 53.94
CA GLY A 34 -71.50 22.82 54.88
C GLY A 34 -72.11 24.03 54.18
N VAL A 35 -73.36 24.38 54.51
CA VAL A 35 -74.01 25.63 54.14
C VAL A 35 -74.00 26.57 55.36
N PHE A 36 -73.55 27.81 55.18
CA PHE A 36 -73.26 28.76 56.26
C PHE A 36 -74.22 29.94 56.33
N SER A 37 -74.85 30.30 55.21
CA SER A 37 -75.85 31.36 55.15
C SER A 37 -77.05 30.90 54.34
N LEU A 38 -78.20 31.50 54.61
CA LEU A 38 -79.43 31.28 53.87
C LEU A 38 -80.07 32.65 53.58
N ALA A 39 -80.42 32.89 52.32
CA ALA A 39 -81.16 34.06 51.88
C ALA A 39 -82.39 33.59 51.09
N TYR A 40 -83.51 34.24 51.29
CA TYR A 40 -84.71 34.02 50.48
C TYR A 40 -84.77 35.11 49.42
N ASP A 41 -84.84 34.72 48.15
CA ASP A 41 -85.08 35.63 47.05
C ASP A 41 -86.58 35.65 46.73
N GLU A 42 -87.22 36.80 46.93
CA GLU A 42 -88.63 37.01 46.65
C GLU A 42 -88.95 36.94 45.14
N VAL A 43 -88.00 37.29 44.27
CA VAL A 43 -88.21 37.34 42.82
C VAL A 43 -88.26 35.92 42.24
N THR A 44 -87.27 35.09 42.55
CA THR A 44 -87.23 33.69 42.08
C THR A 44 -87.93 32.72 43.02
N ARG A 45 -88.49 33.20 44.13
CA ARG A 45 -89.13 32.40 45.20
C ARG A 45 -88.27 31.23 45.67
N SER A 46 -86.96 31.42 45.70
CA SER A 46 -85.97 30.36 45.94
C SER A 46 -85.11 30.70 47.15
N TYR A 47 -84.71 29.66 47.89
CA TYR A 47 -83.73 29.81 48.96
C TYR A 47 -82.33 29.59 48.40
N PHE A 48 -81.47 30.57 48.61
CA PHE A 48 -80.06 30.50 48.31
C PHE A 48 -79.26 30.32 49.59
N GLY A 49 -78.12 29.65 49.50
CA GLY A 49 -77.16 29.60 50.57
C GLY A 49 -75.74 29.63 50.03
N VAL A 50 -74.78 29.87 50.92
CA VAL A 50 -73.36 29.80 50.60
C VAL A 50 -72.79 28.52 51.18
N SER A 51 -72.29 27.63 50.32
CA SER A 51 -71.52 26.45 50.72
C SER A 51 -70.03 26.74 50.75
N THR A 52 -69.21 25.81 51.24
CA THR A 52 -67.74 25.93 51.17
C THR A 52 -67.20 26.03 49.75
N VAL A 53 -67.97 25.63 48.74
CA VAL A 53 -67.49 25.50 47.35
C VAL A 53 -68.33 26.24 46.32
N SER A 54 -69.51 26.76 46.67
CA SER A 54 -70.38 27.46 45.71
C SER A 54 -71.51 28.22 46.40
N ILE A 55 -72.14 29.15 45.69
CA ILE A 55 -73.54 29.51 45.97
C ILE A 55 -74.42 28.31 45.59
N VAL A 56 -75.37 27.97 46.45
CA VAL A 56 -76.29 26.85 46.27
C VAL A 56 -77.74 27.33 46.33
N ARG A 57 -78.60 26.72 45.53
CA ARG A 57 -80.06 26.81 45.63
C ARG A 57 -80.58 25.60 46.39
N ILE A 58 -81.45 25.82 47.35
CA ILE A 58 -81.94 24.79 48.27
C ILE A 58 -83.47 24.66 48.12
N ASP A 59 -83.93 23.46 47.78
CA ASP A 59 -85.36 23.14 47.85
C ASP A 59 -85.73 22.83 49.30
N MET A 60 -86.50 23.73 49.92
CA MET A 60 -86.89 23.61 51.34
C MET A 60 -87.93 22.52 51.64
N LYS A 61 -88.50 21.89 50.60
CA LYS A 61 -89.40 20.73 50.73
C LYS A 61 -88.63 19.43 50.69
N THR A 62 -87.73 19.27 49.73
CA THR A 62 -87.00 18.01 49.50
C THR A 62 -85.64 17.97 50.20
N GLY A 63 -85.07 19.13 50.52
CA GLY A 63 -83.70 19.27 51.03
C GLY A 63 -82.64 19.14 49.94
N GLU A 64 -83.04 19.12 48.66
CA GLU A 64 -82.12 19.02 47.53
C GLU A 64 -81.32 20.32 47.36
N VAL A 65 -80.00 20.19 47.25
CA VAL A 65 -79.06 21.30 47.13
C VAL A 65 -78.45 21.31 45.75
N GLN A 66 -78.76 22.32 44.95
CA GLN A 66 -78.21 22.50 43.62
C GLN A 66 -77.15 23.60 43.62
N GLU A 67 -75.93 23.28 43.19
CA GLU A 67 -74.89 24.29 42.99
C GLU A 67 -75.30 25.24 41.86
N VAL A 68 -75.21 26.55 42.10
CA VAL A 68 -75.49 27.58 41.10
C VAL A 68 -74.29 27.66 40.15
N PRO A 69 -74.46 27.37 38.85
CA PRO A 69 -73.36 27.41 37.90
C PRO A 69 -72.69 28.79 37.87
N GLY A 70 -71.36 28.80 37.83
CA GLY A 70 -70.56 30.03 37.70
C GLY A 70 -70.25 30.78 39.01
N PHE A 71 -70.82 30.36 40.14
CA PHE A 71 -70.58 30.98 41.46
C PHE A 71 -69.83 30.03 42.40
N GLY A 72 -68.67 29.55 41.95
CA GLY A 72 -67.83 28.62 42.68
C GLY A 72 -66.80 29.29 43.58
N PHE A 73 -66.55 28.71 44.75
CA PHE A 73 -65.50 29.08 45.68
C PHE A 73 -64.49 27.92 45.81
N GLY A 74 -63.21 28.23 45.95
CA GLY A 74 -62.15 27.21 46.14
C GLY A 74 -61.79 26.42 44.86
N PRO A 75 -61.04 25.30 45.00
CA PRO A 75 -60.42 24.59 43.87
C PRO A 75 -61.45 24.07 42.87
N ALA A 76 -61.20 24.25 41.57
CA ALA A 76 -62.13 23.87 40.50
C ALA A 76 -62.47 22.36 40.50
N LYS A 77 -61.52 21.51 40.94
CA LYS A 77 -61.71 20.06 41.10
C LYS A 77 -62.80 19.68 42.13
N SER A 78 -63.10 20.55 43.08
CA SER A 78 -64.07 20.31 44.15
C SER A 78 -65.51 20.61 43.74
N GLN A 79 -65.72 21.34 42.64
CA GLN A 79 -67.03 21.74 42.14
C GLN A 79 -67.59 20.67 41.20
N SER A 80 -68.83 20.23 41.43
CA SER A 80 -69.44 19.16 40.64
C SER A 80 -69.67 19.59 39.19
N VAL A 81 -70.22 20.79 39.01
CA VAL A 81 -70.52 21.40 37.70
C VAL A 81 -69.27 21.59 36.85
N TYR A 82 -68.17 22.09 37.44
CA TYR A 82 -66.91 22.29 36.71
C TYR A 82 -66.38 20.98 36.11
N ARG A 83 -66.39 19.90 36.90
CA ARG A 83 -65.92 18.57 36.47
C ARG A 83 -66.70 18.03 35.28
N GLU A 84 -68.02 18.24 35.27
CA GLU A 84 -68.87 17.83 34.15
C GLU A 84 -68.56 18.62 32.88
N LEU A 85 -68.37 19.94 33.01
CA LEU A 85 -68.10 20.83 31.87
C LEU A 85 -66.70 20.65 31.27
N VAL A 86 -65.69 20.36 32.09
CA VAL A 86 -64.30 20.19 31.62
C VAL A 86 -64.03 18.80 31.03
N ALA A 87 -64.83 17.79 31.38
CA ALA A 87 -64.60 16.40 30.95
C ALA A 87 -64.52 16.20 29.42
N PRO A 88 -65.39 16.83 28.59
CA PRO A 88 -65.24 16.80 27.14
C PRO A 88 -63.92 17.38 26.64
N MET A 89 -63.46 18.50 27.22
CA MET A 89 -62.20 19.14 26.84
C MET A 89 -61.00 18.23 27.11
N ILE A 90 -61.01 17.51 28.23
CA ILE A 90 -59.95 16.53 28.57
C ILE A 90 -59.89 15.42 27.52
N ARG A 91 -61.05 14.89 27.11
CA ARG A 91 -61.10 13.86 26.06
C ARG A 91 -60.54 14.38 24.73
N VAL A 92 -60.88 15.62 24.36
CA VAL A 92 -60.34 16.26 23.16
C VAL A 92 -58.82 16.40 23.27
N ARG A 93 -58.31 17.00 24.36
CA ARG A 93 -56.87 17.21 24.58
C ARG A 93 -56.07 15.92 24.47
N ILE A 94 -56.52 14.86 25.15
CA ILE A 94 -55.86 13.54 25.12
C ILE A 94 -55.93 12.93 23.71
N GLY A 95 -57.07 13.05 23.03
CA GLY A 95 -57.27 12.50 21.68
C GLY A 95 -56.45 13.21 20.60
N THR A 96 -56.29 14.53 20.71
CA THR A 96 -55.54 15.35 19.74
C THR A 96 -54.07 15.52 20.09
N LYS A 97 -53.66 15.14 21.31
CA LYS A 97 -52.30 15.31 21.85
C LYS A 97 -51.83 16.76 21.92
N ILE A 98 -52.77 17.69 22.08
CA ILE A 98 -52.48 19.09 22.40
C ILE A 98 -52.02 19.16 23.86
N THR A 99 -51.05 20.02 24.18
CA THR A 99 -50.47 20.11 25.53
C THR A 99 -51.43 20.81 26.50
N TYR A 100 -51.96 21.96 26.10
CA TYR A 100 -52.90 22.76 26.89
C TYR A 100 -54.18 23.02 26.09
N LEU A 101 -55.34 22.93 26.73
CA LEU A 101 -56.63 23.28 26.14
C LEU A 101 -57.50 23.91 27.21
N TYR A 102 -57.85 25.18 27.00
CA TYR A 102 -58.58 26.00 27.97
C TYR A 102 -59.55 26.97 27.29
N SER A 103 -60.42 27.57 28.08
CA SER A 103 -61.27 28.69 27.68
C SER A 103 -61.18 29.80 28.70
N ALA A 104 -61.18 31.05 28.25
CA ALA A 104 -61.08 32.19 29.13
C ALA A 104 -61.90 33.39 28.66
N ILE A 105 -62.21 34.28 29.60
CA ILE A 105 -63.07 35.46 29.42
C ILE A 105 -62.23 36.70 29.70
N LEU A 106 -62.43 37.76 28.92
CA LEU A 106 -61.81 39.06 29.15
C LEU A 106 -62.69 39.87 30.13
N VAL A 107 -62.14 40.25 31.29
CA VAL A 107 -62.93 40.85 32.38
C VAL A 107 -63.22 42.33 32.16
N ASP A 108 -62.21 43.12 31.77
CA ASP A 108 -62.30 44.60 31.81
C ASP A 108 -62.11 45.28 30.45
N ARG A 109 -62.40 44.61 29.33
CA ARG A 109 -62.11 45.07 27.95
C ARG A 109 -60.65 45.45 27.67
N GLU A 110 -59.77 45.48 28.66
CA GLU A 110 -58.42 46.00 28.48
C GLU A 110 -57.28 45.05 28.84
N THR A 111 -57.31 44.22 29.88
CA THR A 111 -56.13 43.35 30.11
C THR A 111 -56.38 42.07 30.88
N HIS A 112 -57.34 41.94 31.78
CA HIS A 112 -57.36 40.75 32.64
C HIS A 112 -58.13 39.58 32.02
N ILE A 113 -57.55 38.38 32.13
CA ILE A 113 -58.13 37.12 31.67
C ILE A 113 -58.61 36.32 32.88
N ASN A 114 -59.84 35.85 32.83
CA ASN A 114 -60.37 34.83 33.74
C ASN A 114 -60.42 33.50 33.01
N TYR A 115 -59.62 32.51 33.43
CA TYR A 115 -59.81 31.14 32.97
C TYR A 115 -61.15 30.61 33.46
N ALA A 116 -61.96 30.10 32.53
CA ALA A 116 -63.27 29.53 32.79
C ALA A 116 -63.20 28.01 32.92
N LEU A 117 -62.59 27.32 31.95
CA LEU A 117 -62.39 25.87 31.94
C LEU A 117 -60.98 25.57 31.46
N ASP A 118 -60.27 24.69 32.18
CA ASP A 118 -58.92 24.23 31.82
C ASP A 118 -58.81 22.71 31.99
N SER A 119 -58.45 22.05 30.90
CA SER A 119 -58.33 20.59 30.81
C SER A 119 -57.05 20.00 31.40
N THR A 120 -56.07 20.82 31.78
CA THR A 120 -54.77 20.34 32.26
C THR A 120 -54.78 19.89 33.72
N GLN A 121 -55.74 20.39 34.51
CA GLN A 121 -56.01 19.97 35.89
C GLN A 121 -54.75 19.91 36.79
N SER A 122 -53.80 20.83 36.61
CA SER A 122 -52.61 20.97 37.46
C SER A 122 -52.90 21.78 38.73
N ASP A 123 -51.96 21.85 39.68
CA ASP A 123 -52.08 22.61 40.93
C ASP A 123 -51.84 24.13 40.75
N ILE A 124 -51.58 24.57 39.52
CA ILE A 124 -51.18 25.93 39.12
C ILE A 124 -52.26 26.67 38.31
N HIS A 125 -53.54 26.30 38.46
CA HIS A 125 -54.63 26.97 37.72
C HIS A 125 -55.21 28.15 38.52
N SER A 126 -55.51 29.24 37.84
CA SER A 126 -56.36 30.30 38.38
C SER A 126 -57.73 29.72 38.75
N PHE A 127 -58.22 30.06 39.94
CA PHE A 127 -59.55 29.64 40.36
C PHE A 127 -60.61 30.23 39.41
N VAL A 128 -61.67 29.48 39.15
CA VAL A 128 -62.78 29.94 38.29
C VAL A 128 -63.33 31.25 38.84
N GLY A 129 -63.33 32.29 38.01
CA GLY A 129 -63.81 33.63 38.40
C GLY A 129 -62.75 34.55 39.03
N ILE A 130 -61.51 34.08 39.20
CA ILE A 130 -60.39 34.92 39.63
C ILE A 130 -59.57 35.34 38.40
N ALA A 131 -59.31 36.64 38.32
CA ALA A 131 -58.42 37.23 37.31
C ALA A 131 -57.01 36.69 37.47
N ASP A 132 -56.46 36.25 36.34
CA ASP A 132 -55.04 36.02 36.24
C ASP A 132 -54.31 37.33 36.57
N SER A 133 -53.19 37.22 37.28
CA SER A 133 -52.32 38.35 37.59
C SER A 133 -51.66 38.92 36.34
N ASN A 134 -51.55 38.12 35.28
CA ASN A 134 -50.93 38.53 34.04
C ASN A 134 -51.95 39.14 33.05
N PRO A 135 -51.62 40.26 32.41
CA PRO A 135 -52.46 40.85 31.37
C PRO A 135 -52.48 39.96 30.11
N ALA A 136 -53.61 40.00 29.39
CA ALA A 136 -53.82 39.44 28.09
C ALA A 136 -52.86 40.06 27.09
N GLU A 137 -52.20 39.21 26.30
CA GLU A 137 -51.45 39.67 25.14
C GLU A 137 -52.37 40.37 24.13
N ASP A 138 -51.82 41.35 23.41
CA ASP A 138 -52.56 42.10 22.38
C ASP A 138 -53.17 41.18 21.30
N ASN A 139 -52.53 40.05 21.04
CA ASN A 139 -53.00 39.03 20.10
C ASN A 139 -54.30 38.34 20.56
N ILE A 140 -54.52 38.19 21.86
CA ILE A 140 -55.76 37.62 22.43
C ILE A 140 -56.89 38.65 22.35
N ARG A 141 -56.56 39.94 22.55
CA ARG A 141 -57.51 41.04 22.40
C ARG A 141 -58.03 41.10 20.97
N ASP A 142 -57.14 40.93 20.00
CA ASP A 142 -57.49 40.85 18.58
C ASP A 142 -58.44 39.69 18.25
N VAL A 143 -58.30 38.52 18.88
CA VAL A 143 -59.21 37.37 18.68
C VAL A 143 -60.64 37.72 19.08
N ILE A 144 -60.81 38.41 20.21
CA ILE A 144 -62.13 38.84 20.70
C ILE A 144 -62.67 40.01 19.87
N LEU A 145 -61.85 41.02 19.59
CA LEU A 145 -62.27 42.24 18.89
C LEU A 145 -62.55 41.99 17.40
N LYS A 146 -61.65 41.28 16.72
CA LYS A 146 -61.73 40.98 15.29
C LYS A 146 -62.58 39.74 14.99
N ARG A 147 -62.85 38.89 16.00
CA ARG A 147 -63.62 37.64 15.87
C ARG A 147 -62.97 36.66 14.90
N GLU A 148 -61.65 36.69 14.81
CA GLU A 148 -60.85 35.83 13.94
C GLU A 148 -60.05 34.82 14.75
N ILE A 149 -59.77 33.68 14.11
CA ILE A 149 -58.86 32.69 14.68
C ILE A 149 -57.44 33.26 14.61
N TYR A 150 -56.76 33.30 15.75
CA TYR A 150 -55.35 33.63 15.80
C TYR A 150 -54.52 32.36 15.94
N LEU A 151 -53.40 32.33 15.22
CA LEU A 151 -52.38 31.30 15.33
C LEU A 151 -51.05 32.00 15.58
N SER A 152 -50.41 31.70 16.70
CA SER A 152 -49.11 32.27 17.03
C SER A 152 -48.01 31.62 16.20
N ASP A 153 -46.91 32.35 16.05
CA ASP A 153 -45.62 31.75 15.77
C ASP A 153 -45.14 30.93 16.98
N ILE A 154 -44.06 30.17 16.79
CA ILE A 154 -43.40 29.47 17.89
C ILE A 154 -42.71 30.51 18.76
N GLN A 155 -43.13 30.62 20.02
CA GLN A 155 -42.60 31.62 20.94
C GLN A 155 -42.35 31.03 22.34
N PRO A 156 -41.35 31.54 23.08
CA PRO A 156 -41.08 31.09 24.45
C PRO A 156 -42.06 31.74 25.44
N TRP A 157 -42.65 30.92 26.30
CA TRP A 157 -43.48 31.33 27.41
C TRP A 157 -42.73 31.07 28.72
N GLU A 158 -42.64 32.08 29.58
CA GLU A 158 -41.80 32.05 30.80
C GLU A 158 -42.12 30.84 31.71
N ASP A 159 -43.41 30.58 31.92
CA ASP A 159 -43.86 29.49 32.80
C ASP A 159 -44.18 28.19 32.05
N TRP A 160 -44.29 28.22 30.72
CA TRP A 160 -44.91 27.14 29.93
C TRP A 160 -44.04 26.59 28.79
N GLY A 161 -42.84 27.14 28.58
CA GLY A 161 -41.88 26.64 27.60
C GLY A 161 -42.14 27.13 26.18
N LEU A 162 -41.60 26.43 25.18
CA LEU A 162 -41.68 26.86 23.78
C LEU A 162 -43.01 26.37 23.18
N LEU A 163 -43.97 27.29 23.00
CA LEU A 163 -45.33 26.96 22.60
C LEU A 163 -45.66 27.47 21.21
N LYS A 164 -46.53 26.72 20.53
CA LYS A 164 -47.34 27.23 19.43
C LYS A 164 -48.81 27.18 19.83
N SER A 165 -49.44 28.33 19.80
CA SER A 165 -50.76 28.57 20.39
C SER A 165 -51.78 28.95 19.33
N SER A 166 -53.01 28.47 19.47
CA SER A 166 -54.15 28.92 18.68
C SER A 166 -55.28 29.38 19.57
N TYR A 167 -55.86 30.54 19.23
CA TYR A 167 -56.98 31.14 19.96
C TYR A 167 -58.18 31.27 19.03
N VAL A 168 -59.34 30.81 19.48
CA VAL A 168 -60.60 30.84 18.73
C VAL A 168 -61.65 31.58 19.55
N PRO A 169 -62.37 32.55 18.98
CA PRO A 169 -63.41 33.27 19.72
C PRO A 169 -64.63 32.37 19.96
N ILE A 170 -65.22 32.51 21.14
CA ILE A 170 -66.49 31.88 21.52
C ILE A 170 -67.57 32.96 21.40
N LEU A 171 -68.52 32.73 20.49
CA LEU A 171 -69.56 33.68 20.15
C LEU A 171 -70.85 33.43 20.94
N ASN A 172 -71.55 34.49 21.33
CA ASN A 172 -72.93 34.41 21.83
C ASN A 172 -73.94 34.22 20.67
N ARG A 173 -75.25 34.24 20.98
CA ARG A 173 -76.31 34.06 19.97
C ARG A 173 -76.44 35.25 19.02
N GLU A 174 -76.01 36.41 19.48
CA GLU A 174 -75.98 37.68 18.76
C GLU A 174 -74.76 37.81 17.84
N GLY A 175 -73.81 36.86 17.92
CA GLY A 175 -72.59 36.82 17.10
C GLY A 175 -71.40 37.61 17.67
N ASP A 176 -71.50 38.11 18.90
CA ASP A 176 -70.42 38.80 19.60
C ASP A 176 -69.50 37.82 20.32
N ALA A 177 -68.19 38.06 20.26
CA ALA A 177 -67.21 37.28 21.00
C ALA A 177 -67.29 37.63 22.49
N VAL A 178 -67.64 36.63 23.31
CA VAL A 178 -67.80 36.78 24.77
C VAL A 178 -66.70 36.06 25.56
N ALA A 179 -65.97 35.15 24.90
CA ALA A 179 -64.86 34.41 25.46
C ALA A 179 -63.94 33.93 24.32
N TYR A 180 -62.86 33.23 24.65
CA TYR A 180 -62.05 32.52 23.67
C TYR A 180 -61.64 31.13 24.20
N ALA A 181 -61.34 30.22 23.28
CA ALA A 181 -60.71 28.94 23.55
C ALA A 181 -59.25 28.98 23.08
N GLY A 182 -58.33 28.57 23.94
CA GLY A 182 -56.90 28.46 23.65
C GLY A 182 -56.45 27.01 23.58
N ALA A 183 -55.59 26.69 22.61
CA ALA A 183 -54.98 25.39 22.42
C ALA A 183 -53.49 25.52 22.11
N ASP A 184 -52.64 24.90 22.93
CA ASP A 184 -51.19 25.06 22.83
C ASP A 184 -50.47 23.72 22.66
N VAL A 185 -49.47 23.73 21.79
CA VAL A 185 -48.56 22.60 21.57
C VAL A 185 -47.16 22.97 22.04
N ASP A 186 -46.61 22.17 22.94
CA ASP A 186 -45.22 22.26 23.36
C ASP A 186 -44.30 21.70 22.27
N ILE A 187 -43.55 22.60 21.64
CA ILE A 187 -42.66 22.27 20.53
C ILE A 187 -41.26 21.84 21.01
N THR A 188 -40.94 22.00 22.31
CA THR A 188 -39.66 21.58 22.91
C THR A 188 -39.38 20.09 22.68
N ILE A 189 -40.46 19.29 22.62
CA ILE A 189 -40.43 17.86 22.29
C ILE A 189 -39.89 17.61 20.88
N ILE A 190 -40.14 18.53 19.94
CA ILE A 190 -39.69 18.42 18.55
C ILE A 190 -38.22 18.84 18.43
N GLU A 191 -37.78 19.90 19.11
CA GLU A 191 -36.39 20.36 19.04
C GLU A 191 -35.38 19.32 19.55
N SER A 192 -35.68 18.70 20.68
CA SER A 192 -34.79 17.69 21.30
C SER A 192 -34.61 16.45 20.40
N ARG A 193 -35.68 15.98 19.76
CA ARG A 193 -35.63 14.86 18.82
C ARG A 193 -34.93 15.25 17.52
N THR A 194 -35.16 16.46 17.03
CA THR A 194 -34.48 16.97 15.83
C THR A 194 -32.97 17.07 16.04
N ARG A 195 -32.51 17.52 17.21
CA ARG A 195 -31.07 17.59 17.53
C ARG A 195 -30.41 16.21 17.54
N LEU A 196 -31.07 15.20 18.11
CA LEU A 196 -30.58 13.82 18.08
C LEU A 196 -30.54 13.26 16.65
N ALA A 197 -31.59 13.51 15.86
CA ALA A 197 -31.63 13.09 14.45
C ALA A 197 -30.52 13.75 13.62
N LEU A 198 -30.27 15.06 13.81
CA LEU A 198 -29.17 15.78 13.16
C LEU A 198 -27.81 15.18 13.55
N LEU A 199 -27.59 14.86 14.83
CA LEU A 199 -26.35 14.25 15.29
C LEU A 199 -26.15 12.85 14.68
N GLN A 200 -27.21 12.06 14.52
CA GLN A 200 -27.16 10.77 13.82
C GLN A 200 -26.77 10.94 12.35
N VAL A 201 -27.35 11.91 11.64
CA VAL A 201 -27.00 12.21 10.24
C VAL A 201 -25.53 12.59 10.11
N VAL A 202 -25.03 13.45 11.02
CA VAL A 202 -23.62 13.85 11.04
C VAL A 202 -22.71 12.64 11.27
N ILE A 203 -23.03 11.77 12.23
CA ILE A 203 -22.25 10.55 12.51
C ILE A 203 -22.22 9.63 11.28
N ILE A 204 -23.37 9.39 10.65
CA ILE A 204 -23.46 8.57 9.44
C ILE A 204 -22.61 9.19 8.32
N GLY A 205 -22.67 10.51 8.15
CA GLY A 205 -21.86 11.24 7.17
C GLY A 205 -20.36 11.09 7.42
N VAL A 206 -19.90 11.21 8.66
CA VAL A 206 -18.49 11.03 9.04
C VAL A 206 -18.05 9.59 8.80
N VAL A 207 -18.86 8.60 9.18
CA VAL A 207 -18.55 7.18 8.96
C VAL A 207 -18.49 6.85 7.47
N ALA A 208 -19.43 7.37 6.67
CA ALA A 208 -19.43 7.19 5.23
C ALA A 208 -18.20 7.83 4.57
N LEU A 209 -17.81 9.03 5.00
CA LEU A 209 -16.60 9.71 4.52
C LEU A 209 -15.33 8.91 4.88
N ALA A 210 -15.22 8.45 6.13
CA ALA A 210 -14.09 7.62 6.58
C ALA A 210 -14.01 6.30 5.80
N ALA A 211 -15.14 5.65 5.56
CA ALA A 211 -15.21 4.43 4.75
C ALA A 211 -14.80 4.70 3.29
N GLY A 212 -15.26 5.82 2.70
CA GLY A 212 -14.86 6.24 1.35
C GLY A 212 -13.35 6.47 1.24
N LEU A 213 -12.75 7.16 2.22
CA LEU A 213 -11.30 7.37 2.29
C LEU A 213 -10.53 6.06 2.45
N ALA A 214 -11.01 5.16 3.31
CA ALA A 214 -10.40 3.85 3.50
C ALA A 214 -10.42 3.04 2.18
N ILE A 215 -11.57 2.98 1.50
CA ILE A 215 -11.69 2.29 0.21
C ILE A 215 -10.75 2.92 -0.84
N ALA A 216 -10.72 4.24 -0.94
CA ALA A 216 -9.84 4.94 -1.88
C ALA A 216 -8.35 4.66 -1.60
N TYR A 217 -7.95 4.61 -0.32
CA TYR A 217 -6.61 4.22 0.09
C TYR A 217 -6.29 2.78 -0.34
N PHE A 218 -7.19 1.83 -0.09
CA PHE A 218 -7.00 0.43 -0.49
C PHE A 218 -6.93 0.26 -2.02
N ILE A 219 -7.76 0.97 -2.79
CA ILE A 219 -7.69 0.96 -4.26
C ILE A 219 -6.34 1.50 -4.74
N THR A 220 -5.88 2.59 -4.14
CA THR A 220 -4.60 3.20 -4.52
C THR A 220 -3.44 2.24 -4.27
N GLU A 221 -3.40 1.61 -3.10
CA GLU A 221 -2.28 0.74 -2.72
C GLU A 221 -2.33 -0.62 -3.42
N ARG A 222 -3.52 -1.19 -3.64
CA ARG A 222 -3.65 -2.52 -4.28
C ARG A 222 -3.75 -2.48 -5.79
N LEU A 223 -4.16 -1.36 -6.39
CA LEU A 223 -4.43 -1.28 -7.83
C LEU A 223 -3.57 -0.22 -8.49
N THR A 224 -3.73 1.05 -8.08
CA THR A 224 -3.11 2.19 -8.78
C THR A 224 -1.57 2.14 -8.70
N ARG A 225 -1.01 1.88 -7.52
CA ARG A 225 0.45 1.86 -7.32
C ARG A 225 1.12 0.70 -8.07
N PRO A 226 0.64 -0.56 -8.00
CA PRO A 226 1.20 -1.64 -8.83
C PRO A 226 1.05 -1.42 -10.34
N ILE A 227 -0.07 -0.84 -10.80
CA ILE A 227 -0.23 -0.47 -12.22
C ILE A 227 0.82 0.56 -12.64
N HIS A 228 1.14 1.53 -11.77
CA HIS A 228 2.19 2.50 -12.05
C HIS A 228 3.57 1.84 -12.16
N VAL A 229 3.89 0.88 -11.28
CA VAL A 229 5.13 0.10 -11.36
C VAL A 229 5.19 -0.69 -12.66
N LEU A 230 4.12 -1.40 -13.03
CA LEU A 230 4.04 -2.14 -14.30
C LEU A 230 4.24 -1.23 -15.50
N LYS A 231 3.63 -0.04 -15.49
CA LYS A 231 3.79 0.98 -16.54
C LYS A 231 5.26 1.41 -16.65
N GLN A 232 5.91 1.71 -15.54
CA GLN A 232 7.31 2.14 -15.53
C GLN A 232 8.23 1.03 -16.05
N SER A 233 8.05 -0.21 -15.59
CA SER A 233 8.85 -1.34 -16.07
C SER A 233 8.62 -1.63 -17.56
N ALA A 234 7.40 -1.51 -18.06
CA ALA A 234 7.12 -1.64 -19.49
C ALA A 234 7.85 -0.55 -20.32
N LEU A 235 7.92 0.68 -19.81
CA LEU A 235 8.67 1.76 -20.46
C LEU A 235 10.18 1.51 -20.43
N GLN A 236 10.73 0.94 -19.35
CA GLN A 236 12.15 0.55 -19.28
C GLN A 236 12.50 -0.53 -20.31
N VAL A 237 11.65 -1.56 -20.43
CA VAL A 237 11.79 -2.61 -21.46
C VAL A 237 11.74 -1.99 -22.85
N ALA A 238 10.81 -1.05 -23.10
CA ALA A 238 10.73 -0.36 -24.39
C ALA A 238 11.95 0.53 -24.68
N ALA A 239 12.63 1.03 -23.65
CA ALA A 239 13.86 1.82 -23.78
C ALA A 239 15.12 0.96 -23.98
N GLY A 240 15.00 -0.38 -23.98
CA GLY A 240 16.11 -1.31 -24.20
C GLY A 240 16.77 -1.84 -22.93
N ASP A 241 16.24 -1.51 -21.75
CA ASP A 241 16.69 -2.07 -20.46
C ASP A 241 15.98 -3.41 -20.20
N PHE A 242 16.56 -4.49 -20.73
CA PHE A 242 16.03 -5.84 -20.62
C PHE A 242 16.68 -6.61 -19.45
N GLY A 243 15.89 -7.45 -18.77
CA GLY A 243 16.40 -8.41 -17.79
C GLY A 243 15.98 -8.16 -16.34
N ASN A 244 15.28 -7.05 -16.07
CA ASN A 244 14.73 -6.77 -14.75
C ASN A 244 13.48 -7.62 -14.49
N GLU A 245 13.42 -8.31 -13.33
CA GLU A 245 12.23 -9.05 -12.91
C GLU A 245 11.16 -8.11 -12.36
N ILE A 246 9.95 -8.16 -12.93
CA ILE A 246 8.85 -7.27 -12.58
C ILE A 246 7.95 -8.00 -11.58
N HIS A 247 8.21 -7.76 -10.29
CA HIS A 247 7.47 -8.39 -9.20
C HIS A 247 6.30 -7.53 -8.73
N VAL A 248 5.08 -8.07 -8.86
CA VAL A 248 3.85 -7.51 -8.30
C VAL A 248 3.10 -8.63 -7.57
N SER A 249 2.91 -8.48 -6.26
CA SER A 249 2.40 -9.55 -5.40
C SER A 249 0.87 -9.60 -5.28
N ASN A 250 0.14 -8.60 -5.78
CA ASN A 250 -1.33 -8.57 -5.79
C ASN A 250 -1.89 -7.40 -6.62
N PRO A 251 -3.17 -7.46 -7.05
CA PRO A 251 -4.03 -8.65 -7.14
C PRO A 251 -3.55 -9.66 -8.18
N ALA A 252 -4.13 -10.87 -8.16
CA ALA A 252 -3.69 -12.02 -8.97
C ALA A 252 -3.62 -11.71 -10.47
N GLU A 253 -4.52 -10.87 -10.98
CA GLU A 253 -4.53 -10.40 -12.37
C GLU A 253 -3.28 -9.58 -12.69
N LEU A 254 -2.85 -8.70 -11.77
CA LEU A 254 -1.63 -7.91 -11.95
C LEU A 254 -0.37 -8.77 -11.82
N THR A 255 -0.37 -9.79 -10.96
CA THR A 255 0.73 -10.76 -10.89
C THR A 255 0.86 -11.57 -12.19
N ARG A 256 -0.26 -12.00 -12.79
CA ARG A 256 -0.23 -12.67 -14.10
C ARG A 256 0.28 -11.75 -15.21
N LEU A 257 -0.10 -10.48 -15.16
CA LEU A 257 0.38 -9.45 -16.08
C LEU A 257 1.90 -9.20 -15.90
N SER A 258 2.38 -9.07 -14.66
CA SER A 258 3.80 -8.87 -14.36
C SER A 258 4.65 -10.06 -14.82
N GLY A 259 4.16 -11.29 -14.63
CA GLY A 259 4.80 -12.51 -15.13
C GLY A 259 4.85 -12.56 -16.66
N SER A 260 3.80 -12.09 -17.34
CA SER A 260 3.77 -12.03 -18.80
C SER A 260 4.72 -10.96 -19.35
N LEU A 261 4.79 -9.80 -18.70
CA LEU A 261 5.72 -8.72 -19.06
C LEU A 261 7.19 -9.13 -18.80
N THR A 262 7.46 -9.85 -17.71
CA THR A 262 8.79 -10.41 -17.41
C THR A 262 9.22 -11.42 -18.48
N ARG A 263 8.32 -12.33 -18.90
CA ARG A 263 8.59 -13.27 -20.00
C ARG A 263 8.90 -12.56 -21.32
N LEU A 264 8.18 -11.49 -21.63
CA LEU A 264 8.42 -10.66 -22.80
C LEU A 264 9.81 -10.00 -22.72
N SER A 265 10.14 -9.37 -21.58
CA SER A 265 11.46 -8.75 -21.38
C SER A 265 12.60 -9.75 -21.56
N ARG A 266 12.47 -10.97 -21.03
CA ARG A 266 13.49 -12.02 -21.16
C ARG A 266 13.65 -12.48 -22.61
N SER A 267 12.55 -12.68 -23.32
CA SER A 267 12.58 -13.07 -24.74
C SER A 267 13.22 -11.99 -25.62
N LEU A 268 12.98 -10.70 -25.34
CA LEU A 268 13.67 -9.61 -26.01
C LEU A 268 15.17 -9.59 -25.69
N GLN A 269 15.55 -9.81 -24.42
CA GLN A 269 16.95 -9.92 -24.03
C GLN A 269 17.67 -11.04 -24.79
N GLU A 270 17.07 -12.24 -24.83
CA GLU A 270 17.58 -13.40 -25.58
C GLU A 270 17.71 -13.10 -27.08
N THR A 271 16.71 -12.44 -27.67
CA THR A 271 16.75 -12.06 -29.09
C THR A 271 17.85 -11.06 -29.38
N VAL A 272 18.01 -10.01 -28.55
CA VAL A 272 19.04 -8.99 -28.72
C VAL A 272 20.44 -9.56 -28.49
N THR A 273 20.63 -10.41 -27.47
CA THR A 273 21.89 -11.11 -27.21
C THR A 273 22.26 -12.10 -28.33
N SER A 274 21.27 -12.80 -28.89
CA SER A 274 21.48 -13.65 -30.07
C SER A 274 21.90 -12.81 -31.29
N LEU A 275 21.20 -11.72 -31.59
CA LEU A 275 21.52 -10.83 -32.71
C LEU A 275 22.90 -10.17 -32.57
N THR A 276 23.26 -9.72 -31.37
CA THR A 276 24.60 -9.17 -31.10
C THR A 276 25.67 -10.24 -31.22
N GLY A 277 25.44 -11.44 -30.69
CA GLY A 277 26.35 -12.58 -30.86
C GLY A 277 26.54 -12.99 -32.32
N GLU A 278 25.48 -12.98 -33.12
CA GLU A 278 25.54 -13.21 -34.57
C GLU A 278 26.30 -12.10 -35.29
N ASN A 279 26.06 -10.84 -34.96
CA ASN A 279 26.81 -9.71 -35.50
C ASN A 279 28.30 -9.79 -35.16
N TYR A 280 28.65 -10.11 -33.91
CA TYR A 280 30.05 -10.34 -33.52
C TYR A 280 30.69 -11.47 -34.34
N ARG A 281 29.98 -12.59 -34.56
CA ARG A 281 30.48 -13.68 -35.43
C ARG A 281 30.65 -13.25 -36.88
N LEU A 282 29.77 -12.41 -37.41
CA LEU A 282 29.88 -11.86 -38.76
C LEU A 282 31.04 -10.87 -38.87
N GLU A 283 31.24 -10.00 -37.87
CA GLU A 283 32.39 -9.09 -37.80
C GLU A 283 33.71 -9.83 -37.65
N GLU A 284 33.78 -10.87 -36.82
CA GLU A 284 34.97 -11.70 -36.65
C GLU A 284 35.36 -12.37 -37.96
N LYS A 285 34.37 -12.93 -38.68
CA LYS A 285 34.57 -13.48 -40.04
C LYS A 285 35.04 -12.40 -41.02
N ARG A 286 34.45 -11.21 -40.97
CA ARG A 286 34.82 -10.09 -41.84
C ARG A 286 36.24 -9.61 -41.56
N ARG A 287 36.58 -9.34 -40.30
CA ARG A 287 37.94 -8.98 -39.86
C ARG A 287 38.96 -10.04 -40.24
N ARG A 288 38.65 -11.33 -40.04
CA ARG A 288 39.52 -12.43 -40.47
C ARG A 288 39.78 -12.40 -41.98
N ASN A 289 38.75 -12.19 -42.79
CA ASN A 289 38.89 -12.11 -44.24
C ASN A 289 39.65 -10.85 -44.69
N GLU A 290 39.42 -9.71 -44.03
CA GLU A 290 40.17 -8.48 -44.28
C GLU A 290 41.65 -8.62 -43.89
N LEU A 291 41.96 -9.31 -42.78
CA LEU A 291 43.33 -9.59 -42.36
C LEU A 291 44.04 -10.54 -43.33
N ILE A 292 43.34 -11.59 -43.80
CA ILE A 292 43.82 -12.47 -44.86
C ILE A 292 44.14 -11.65 -46.12
N ASN A 293 43.24 -10.77 -46.56
CA ASN A 293 43.45 -9.93 -47.74
C ASN A 293 44.58 -8.90 -47.56
N LEU A 294 44.71 -8.33 -46.36
CA LEU A 294 45.80 -7.41 -46.02
C LEU A 294 47.14 -8.15 -46.03
N ILE A 295 47.22 -9.34 -45.43
CA ILE A 295 48.40 -10.22 -45.50
C ILE A 295 48.71 -10.57 -46.95
N TYR A 296 47.73 -10.97 -47.75
CA TYR A 296 47.93 -11.22 -49.19
C TYR A 296 48.48 -10.00 -49.93
N SER A 297 47.99 -8.79 -49.62
CA SER A 297 48.47 -7.55 -50.23
C SER A 297 49.88 -7.14 -49.78
N LEU A 298 50.22 -7.36 -48.51
CA LEU A 298 51.52 -7.05 -47.92
C LEU A 298 52.59 -8.05 -48.38
N MET A 299 52.24 -9.33 -48.51
CA MET A 299 53.10 -10.37 -49.07
C MET A 299 53.38 -10.15 -50.56
N LYS A 300 52.48 -9.48 -51.30
CA LYS A 300 52.72 -9.15 -52.71
C LYS A 300 53.78 -8.05 -52.91
N HIS A 301 54.13 -7.28 -51.87
CA HIS A 301 55.03 -6.13 -51.99
C HIS A 301 56.35 -6.20 -51.21
N LYS A 302 56.59 -7.23 -50.39
CA LYS A 302 57.90 -7.48 -49.77
C LYS A 302 58.20 -8.97 -49.69
N SER A 303 59.17 -9.37 -50.50
CA SER A 303 60.06 -10.54 -50.38
C SER A 303 59.43 -11.85 -49.91
N ALA A 304 59.31 -12.78 -50.86
CA ALA A 304 59.04 -14.19 -50.64
C ALA A 304 59.96 -14.77 -49.55
N VAL A 305 59.36 -15.21 -48.44
CA VAL A 305 59.96 -16.15 -47.52
C VAL A 305 58.90 -17.21 -47.25
N ASP A 306 59.21 -18.43 -47.68
CA ASP A 306 58.37 -19.61 -47.53
C ASP A 306 57.99 -19.80 -46.07
N LEU A 307 56.69 -19.68 -45.78
CA LEU A 307 56.14 -20.06 -44.49
C LEU A 307 56.14 -21.60 -44.44
N VAL A 308 57.09 -22.15 -43.70
CA VAL A 308 57.17 -23.58 -43.39
C VAL A 308 55.84 -24.04 -42.79
N ASP A 309 55.27 -25.04 -43.45
CA ASP A 309 54.01 -25.72 -43.20
C ASP A 309 53.80 -26.09 -41.72
N GLY A 310 52.78 -25.49 -41.10
CA GLY A 310 52.40 -25.64 -39.68
C GLY A 310 51.76 -26.98 -39.32
N SER A 311 52.15 -28.07 -40.00
CA SER A 311 51.56 -29.40 -39.84
C SER A 311 52.53 -30.48 -39.33
N ARG A 312 53.77 -30.13 -38.98
CA ARG A 312 54.72 -31.08 -38.39
C ARG A 312 54.99 -30.76 -36.92
N THR A 313 54.37 -31.56 -36.05
CA THR A 313 54.78 -31.80 -34.66
C THR A 313 56.31 -31.89 -34.60
N ARG A 314 56.95 -30.86 -34.05
CA ARG A 314 58.40 -30.83 -33.90
C ARG A 314 58.73 -30.45 -32.47
N SER A 315 59.11 -31.47 -31.72
CA SER A 315 59.97 -31.46 -30.52
C SER A 315 61.36 -30.84 -30.77
N GLN A 316 61.57 -30.16 -31.90
CA GLN A 316 62.84 -29.56 -32.28
C GLN A 316 62.62 -28.14 -32.80
N GLY A 317 63.51 -27.23 -32.45
CA GLY A 317 63.54 -25.86 -32.94
C GLY A 317 64.88 -25.53 -33.57
N ILE A 318 64.84 -24.67 -34.59
CA ILE A 318 66.03 -24.22 -35.31
C ILE A 318 65.93 -22.72 -35.49
N TYR A 319 67.00 -22.00 -35.16
CA TYR A 319 67.19 -20.59 -35.47
C TYR A 319 68.50 -20.42 -36.21
N GLU A 320 68.48 -19.67 -37.31
CA GLU A 320 69.64 -19.44 -38.15
C GLU A 320 69.74 -17.97 -38.54
N ASP A 321 70.94 -17.40 -38.42
CA ASP A 321 71.30 -16.13 -39.01
C ASP A 321 72.67 -16.19 -39.71
N ALA A 322 73.20 -15.04 -40.11
CA ALA A 322 74.46 -14.94 -40.84
C ALA A 322 75.67 -15.42 -40.02
N ARG A 323 75.59 -15.43 -38.68
CA ARG A 323 76.71 -15.75 -37.77
C ARG A 323 76.50 -17.05 -36.99
N TYR A 324 75.26 -17.39 -36.68
CA TYR A 324 74.91 -18.46 -35.77
C TYR A 324 73.88 -19.44 -36.36
N LEU A 325 74.01 -20.71 -35.97
CA LEU A 325 72.96 -21.71 -36.10
C LEU A 325 72.71 -22.31 -34.71
N ALA A 326 71.51 -22.13 -34.20
CA ALA A 326 71.05 -22.72 -32.95
C ALA A 326 70.04 -23.81 -33.24
N VAL A 327 70.25 -25.00 -32.67
CA VAL A 327 69.34 -26.14 -32.78
C VAL A 327 69.04 -26.62 -31.36
N TRP A 328 67.78 -26.81 -31.02
CA TRP A 328 67.38 -27.37 -29.73
C TRP A 328 66.30 -28.43 -29.87
N ILE A 329 66.23 -29.30 -28.86
CA ILE A 329 65.27 -30.38 -28.75
C ILE A 329 64.54 -30.24 -27.40
N VAL A 330 63.21 -30.25 -27.48
CA VAL A 330 62.27 -30.21 -26.36
C VAL A 330 61.66 -31.61 -26.22
N PRO A 331 61.53 -32.17 -25.01
CA PRO A 331 60.91 -33.48 -24.83
C PRO A 331 59.45 -33.47 -25.32
N GLU A 332 59.03 -34.57 -25.95
CA GLU A 332 57.63 -34.78 -26.30
C GLU A 332 56.85 -35.19 -25.04
N GLY A 333 56.08 -34.26 -24.49
CA GLY A 333 55.13 -34.54 -23.41
C GLY A 333 53.81 -35.10 -23.93
N GLU A 334 52.92 -35.54 -23.02
CA GLU A 334 51.58 -36.00 -23.38
C GLU A 334 50.75 -34.91 -24.08
N ASP A 335 50.96 -33.63 -23.71
CA ASP A 335 50.36 -32.48 -24.37
C ASP A 335 51.29 -31.87 -25.44
N LYS A 336 50.98 -32.17 -26.71
CA LYS A 336 51.71 -31.65 -27.87
C LYS A 336 51.64 -30.13 -27.99
N LEU A 337 50.62 -29.49 -27.40
CA LEU A 337 50.44 -28.04 -27.46
C LEU A 337 51.45 -27.33 -26.56
N ASP A 338 51.80 -27.92 -25.42
CA ASP A 338 52.78 -27.36 -24.49
C ASP A 338 54.20 -27.43 -25.05
N SER A 339 54.59 -28.54 -25.67
CA SER A 339 55.87 -28.63 -26.40
C SER A 339 55.95 -27.61 -27.55
N ALA A 340 54.85 -27.37 -28.27
CA ALA A 340 54.80 -26.38 -29.35
C ALA A 340 54.93 -24.93 -28.83
N ARG A 341 54.26 -24.60 -27.71
CA ARG A 341 54.38 -23.30 -27.05
C ARG A 341 55.79 -23.04 -26.55
N LEU A 342 56.36 -24.01 -25.83
CA LEU A 342 57.73 -23.92 -25.32
C LEU A 342 58.73 -23.74 -26.46
N ASN A 343 58.57 -24.46 -27.57
CA ASN A 343 59.43 -24.31 -28.74
C ASN A 343 59.32 -22.89 -29.37
N SER A 344 58.12 -22.33 -29.43
CA SER A 344 57.90 -20.94 -29.89
C SER A 344 58.55 -19.90 -28.95
N ASP A 345 58.46 -20.10 -27.64
CA ASP A 345 59.07 -19.19 -26.66
C ASP A 345 60.60 -19.28 -26.70
N LEU A 346 61.17 -20.49 -26.78
CA LEU A 346 62.61 -20.69 -26.97
C LEU A 346 63.10 -20.04 -28.26
N TYR A 347 62.37 -20.16 -29.38
CA TYR A 347 62.75 -19.48 -30.63
C TYR A 347 62.85 -17.96 -30.46
N ARG A 348 61.88 -17.34 -29.78
CA ARG A 348 61.87 -15.89 -29.53
C ARG A 348 63.00 -15.46 -28.61
N ILE A 349 63.26 -16.22 -27.56
CA ILE A 349 64.34 -15.98 -26.61
C ILE A 349 65.69 -16.12 -27.33
N THR A 350 65.91 -17.21 -28.06
CA THR A 350 67.12 -17.48 -28.83
C THR A 350 67.41 -16.38 -29.84
N ARG A 351 66.40 -16.00 -30.65
CA ARG A 351 66.54 -14.89 -31.59
C ARG A 351 66.96 -13.59 -30.89
N ARG A 352 66.35 -13.27 -29.74
CA ARG A 352 66.64 -12.03 -29.02
C ARG A 352 68.03 -12.05 -28.38
N LEU A 353 68.41 -13.14 -27.72
CA LEU A 353 69.70 -13.26 -27.04
C LEU A 353 70.86 -13.29 -28.04
N LEU A 354 70.74 -13.99 -29.17
CA LEU A 354 71.79 -13.98 -30.20
C LEU A 354 71.93 -12.63 -30.91
N GLN A 355 70.88 -11.81 -30.93
CA GLN A 355 70.93 -10.44 -31.47
C GLN A 355 71.48 -9.42 -30.45
N GLN A 356 71.23 -9.60 -29.16
CA GLN A 356 71.54 -8.60 -28.12
C GLN A 356 72.77 -8.94 -27.26
N SER A 357 73.02 -10.21 -26.98
CA SER A 357 74.01 -10.68 -26.01
C SER A 357 74.54 -12.08 -26.36
N SER A 358 75.06 -12.24 -27.59
CA SER A 358 75.47 -13.55 -28.12
C SER A 358 76.57 -14.25 -27.29
N GLU A 359 77.45 -13.51 -26.63
CA GLU A 359 78.56 -14.07 -25.85
C GLU A 359 78.11 -14.82 -24.58
N HIS A 360 76.98 -14.42 -23.99
CA HIS A 360 76.42 -15.03 -22.78
C HIS A 360 75.19 -15.91 -23.10
N TYR A 361 75.01 -16.28 -24.38
CA TYR A 361 73.83 -17.01 -24.84
C TYR A 361 73.65 -18.33 -24.08
N LEU A 362 74.70 -19.16 -24.03
CA LEU A 362 74.58 -20.48 -23.43
C LEU A 362 74.32 -20.42 -21.91
N GLU A 363 74.91 -19.45 -21.21
CA GLU A 363 74.68 -19.21 -19.78
C GLU A 363 73.24 -18.73 -19.51
N SER A 364 72.73 -17.88 -20.40
CA SER A 364 71.34 -17.42 -20.32
C SER A 364 70.34 -18.55 -20.61
N MET A 365 70.76 -19.58 -21.33
CA MET A 365 69.96 -20.74 -21.68
C MET A 365 70.06 -21.88 -20.66
N GLU A 366 71.07 -21.87 -19.78
CA GLU A 366 71.29 -22.90 -18.76
C GLU A 366 70.08 -23.13 -17.82
N PRO A 367 69.32 -22.12 -17.36
CA PRO A 367 68.13 -22.36 -16.53
C PRO A 367 67.04 -23.18 -17.23
N PHE A 368 67.07 -23.29 -18.56
CA PHE A 368 66.09 -24.07 -19.33
C PHE A 368 66.47 -25.56 -19.44
N LEU A 369 67.57 -26.02 -18.84
CA LEU A 369 68.10 -27.41 -18.94
C LEU A 369 67.17 -28.54 -18.47
N GLY A 370 66.00 -28.23 -17.90
CA GLY A 370 64.96 -29.21 -17.58
C GLY A 370 63.76 -29.20 -18.54
N ALA A 371 63.60 -28.10 -19.29
CA ALA A 371 62.53 -27.92 -20.27
C ALA A 371 62.99 -28.28 -21.70
N MET A 372 64.30 -28.30 -21.95
CA MET A 372 64.92 -28.77 -23.19
C MET A 372 65.94 -29.87 -22.86
N GLU A 373 66.06 -30.86 -23.75
CA GLU A 373 67.00 -31.96 -23.58
C GLU A 373 68.38 -31.65 -24.17
N PHE A 374 68.39 -30.81 -25.21
CA PHE A 374 69.58 -30.48 -25.96
C PHE A 374 69.46 -29.10 -26.58
N LEU A 375 70.56 -28.35 -26.54
CA LEU A 375 70.77 -27.12 -27.28
C LEU A 375 72.20 -27.13 -27.82
N MET A 376 72.33 -26.84 -29.10
CA MET A 376 73.60 -26.66 -29.79
C MET A 376 73.63 -25.28 -30.42
N LEU A 377 74.71 -24.54 -30.20
CA LEU A 377 75.02 -23.30 -30.89
C LEU A 377 76.29 -23.50 -31.72
N LEU A 378 76.16 -23.35 -33.04
CA LEU A 378 77.28 -23.31 -33.97
C LEU A 378 77.63 -21.87 -34.31
N HIS A 379 78.90 -21.53 -34.15
CA HIS A 379 79.51 -20.29 -34.61
C HIS A 379 80.04 -20.51 -36.03
N LYS A 380 79.29 -20.08 -37.05
CA LYS A 380 79.61 -20.36 -38.48
C LYS A 380 80.97 -19.80 -38.92
N GLY A 381 81.42 -18.71 -38.31
CA GLY A 381 82.70 -18.07 -38.64
C GLY A 381 83.93 -18.77 -38.06
N SER A 382 83.82 -19.40 -36.88
CA SER A 382 84.94 -20.08 -36.21
C SER A 382 84.87 -21.60 -36.28
N GLY A 383 83.73 -22.19 -36.63
CA GLY A 383 83.49 -23.63 -36.56
C GLY A 383 83.33 -24.16 -35.13
N GLN A 384 83.33 -23.27 -34.14
CA GLN A 384 83.14 -23.63 -32.74
C GLN A 384 81.70 -24.04 -32.47
N VAL A 385 81.53 -25.13 -31.72
CA VAL A 385 80.25 -25.62 -31.25
C VAL A 385 80.18 -25.54 -29.73
N GLU A 386 79.12 -24.90 -29.24
CA GLU A 386 78.76 -24.93 -27.82
C GLU A 386 77.51 -25.79 -27.63
N ILE A 387 77.55 -26.68 -26.65
CA ILE A 387 76.52 -27.67 -26.41
C ILE A 387 76.06 -27.58 -24.97
N LEU A 388 74.77 -27.70 -24.77
CA LEU A 388 74.11 -27.72 -23.49
C LEU A 388 73.13 -28.90 -23.49
N ASN A 389 73.36 -29.90 -22.65
CA ASN A 389 72.59 -31.17 -22.66
C ASN A 389 72.18 -31.62 -21.25
N SER A 390 71.02 -32.28 -21.15
CA SER A 390 70.48 -32.78 -19.87
C SER A 390 70.78 -34.26 -19.59
N ALA A 391 71.25 -35.03 -20.58
CA ALA A 391 71.56 -36.46 -20.50
C ALA A 391 72.91 -36.79 -21.14
N ASP A 392 73.54 -37.92 -20.76
CA ASP A 392 74.77 -38.39 -21.41
C ASP A 392 74.54 -38.60 -22.92
N LEU A 393 75.44 -38.12 -23.77
CA LEU A 393 75.36 -38.25 -25.22
C LEU A 393 76.74 -38.40 -25.86
N ASP A 394 76.80 -39.02 -27.05
CA ASP A 394 77.98 -38.96 -27.90
C ASP A 394 77.79 -37.96 -29.03
N PHE A 395 78.75 -37.05 -29.16
CA PHE A 395 78.79 -36.01 -30.16
C PHE A 395 79.89 -36.29 -31.18
N TYR A 396 79.54 -36.23 -32.46
CA TYR A 396 80.42 -36.51 -33.58
C TYR A 396 80.42 -35.32 -34.55
N PRO A 397 81.36 -34.37 -34.41
CA PRO A 397 81.57 -33.36 -35.44
C PRO A 397 82.25 -34.02 -36.64
N VAL A 398 81.89 -33.58 -37.84
CA VAL A 398 82.59 -33.92 -39.09
C VAL A 398 83.20 -32.64 -39.63
N ASP A 399 84.53 -32.59 -39.65
CA ASP A 399 85.27 -31.44 -40.16
C ASP A 399 85.24 -31.36 -41.70
N ASP A 400 85.67 -30.22 -42.24
CA ASP A 400 85.78 -29.94 -43.68
C ASP A 400 86.75 -30.89 -44.40
N LYS A 401 87.68 -31.49 -43.65
CA LYS A 401 88.63 -32.54 -44.07
C LYS A 401 88.03 -33.94 -43.99
N LYS A 402 86.71 -34.04 -43.76
CA LYS A 402 85.94 -35.29 -43.78
C LYS A 402 86.33 -36.27 -42.67
N LYS A 403 86.84 -35.77 -41.56
CA LYS A 403 87.20 -36.55 -40.38
C LYS A 403 86.20 -36.33 -39.26
N SER A 404 85.91 -37.41 -38.54
CA SER A 404 85.07 -37.39 -37.34
C SER A 404 85.74 -38.07 -36.16
N GLN A 405 85.50 -37.56 -34.96
CA GLN A 405 85.95 -38.15 -33.70
C GLN A 405 84.79 -38.18 -32.70
N ARG A 406 84.73 -39.22 -31.87
CA ARG A 406 83.75 -39.33 -30.78
C ARG A 406 84.10 -38.39 -29.62
N HIS A 407 83.14 -37.58 -29.21
CA HIS A 407 83.17 -36.83 -27.96
C HIS A 407 82.05 -37.33 -27.05
N SER A 408 82.40 -38.04 -25.97
CA SER A 408 81.41 -38.50 -24.99
C SER A 408 81.16 -37.41 -23.95
N LEU A 409 79.94 -36.86 -23.93
CA LEU A 409 79.57 -35.69 -23.13
C LEU A 409 78.60 -36.10 -22.02
N LYS A 410 78.91 -35.70 -20.79
CA LYS A 410 77.99 -35.81 -19.63
C LYS A 410 76.97 -34.66 -19.62
N PRO A 411 75.89 -34.69 -18.83
CA PRO A 411 75.00 -33.54 -18.67
C PRO A 411 75.76 -32.26 -18.28
N GLY A 412 75.45 -31.14 -18.94
CA GLY A 412 76.06 -29.83 -18.65
C GLY A 412 76.44 -29.05 -19.91
N LYS A 413 77.33 -28.06 -19.74
CA LYS A 413 77.86 -27.20 -20.80
C LYS A 413 79.19 -27.75 -21.33
N HIS A 414 79.29 -27.87 -22.65
CA HIS A 414 80.49 -28.34 -23.35
C HIS A 414 80.85 -27.40 -24.50
N ARG A 415 82.14 -27.30 -24.78
CA ARG A 415 82.68 -26.52 -25.91
C ARG A 415 83.59 -27.42 -26.73
N ILE A 416 83.33 -27.47 -28.03
CA ILE A 416 84.09 -28.28 -28.99
C ILE A 416 84.53 -27.36 -30.12
N ASP A 417 85.85 -27.27 -30.29
CA ASP A 417 86.44 -26.52 -31.39
C ASP A 417 86.63 -27.46 -32.59
N SER A 418 86.08 -27.07 -33.74
CA SER A 418 86.23 -27.79 -35.00
C SER A 418 86.73 -26.84 -36.08
N ASN A 419 87.72 -27.28 -36.86
CA ASN A 419 88.23 -26.53 -38.00
C ASN A 419 87.30 -26.73 -39.20
N GLY A 420 86.30 -25.87 -39.34
CA GLY A 420 85.32 -25.94 -40.42
C GLY A 420 84.39 -27.14 -40.27
N LEU A 421 83.14 -26.91 -39.86
CA LEU A 421 82.19 -27.98 -39.59
C LEU A 421 81.34 -28.25 -40.84
N ALA A 422 81.32 -29.49 -41.32
CA ALA A 422 80.51 -29.91 -42.46
C ALA A 422 79.21 -30.62 -42.03
N ALA A 423 79.26 -31.37 -40.92
CA ALA A 423 78.10 -31.99 -40.32
C ALA A 423 78.31 -32.28 -38.84
N VAL A 424 77.20 -32.52 -38.14
CA VAL A 424 77.15 -32.95 -36.75
C VAL A 424 76.20 -34.11 -36.61
N TYR A 425 76.63 -35.13 -35.88
CA TYR A 425 75.80 -36.26 -35.49
C TYR A 425 75.82 -36.41 -33.97
N VAL A 426 74.65 -36.66 -33.39
CA VAL A 426 74.48 -36.85 -31.94
C VAL A 426 73.75 -38.17 -31.70
N ASP A 427 74.25 -38.96 -30.75
CA ASP A 427 73.73 -40.27 -30.37
C ASP A 427 73.39 -40.27 -28.87
N TRP A 428 72.10 -40.44 -28.55
CA TRP A 428 71.57 -40.56 -27.17
C TRP A 428 71.21 -42.00 -26.80
N SER A 429 71.65 -43.01 -27.55
CA SER A 429 71.36 -44.43 -27.25
C SER A 429 72.03 -44.89 -25.94
N ASP A 430 71.46 -45.92 -25.31
CA ASP A 430 72.08 -46.55 -24.12
C ASP A 430 73.27 -47.45 -24.51
N ASN A 431 73.23 -48.07 -25.69
CA ASN A 431 74.28 -48.96 -26.20
C ASN A 431 75.21 -48.24 -27.19
N ARG A 432 75.97 -47.27 -26.67
CA ARG A 432 76.82 -46.35 -27.44
C ARG A 432 78.09 -47.01 -28.02
N LYS A 433 77.95 -47.69 -29.16
CA LYS A 433 79.08 -48.15 -29.99
C LYS A 433 79.75 -46.95 -30.66
N ASP A 434 81.08 -46.93 -30.76
CA ASP A 434 81.79 -45.83 -31.44
C ASP A 434 81.53 -45.84 -32.95
N ARG A 435 80.86 -44.79 -33.44
CA ARG A 435 80.47 -44.63 -34.85
C ARG A 435 81.43 -43.75 -35.67
N ALA A 436 82.50 -43.22 -35.06
CA ALA A 436 83.41 -42.26 -35.71
C ALA A 436 84.00 -42.78 -37.04
N ALA A 437 84.28 -44.08 -37.15
CA ALA A 437 84.79 -44.68 -38.38
C ALA A 437 83.77 -44.66 -39.54
N SER A 438 82.48 -44.80 -39.25
CA SER A 438 81.40 -44.78 -40.25
C SER A 438 81.10 -43.38 -40.79
N LEU A 439 81.49 -42.36 -40.02
CA LEU A 439 81.28 -40.93 -40.29
C LEU A 439 82.46 -40.28 -41.02
N GLN A 440 83.52 -41.02 -41.31
CA GLN A 440 84.58 -40.54 -42.18
C GLN A 440 84.04 -40.37 -43.61
N GLY A 441 84.42 -39.29 -44.30
CA GLY A 441 83.99 -39.00 -45.67
C GLY A 441 83.05 -37.81 -45.78
N ALA A 442 82.44 -37.64 -46.97
CA ALA A 442 81.54 -36.51 -47.22
C ALA A 442 80.30 -36.59 -46.32
N ALA A 443 79.87 -35.42 -45.81
CA ALA A 443 78.61 -35.30 -45.09
C ALA A 443 77.46 -35.81 -45.96
N ARG A 444 76.74 -36.83 -45.47
CA ARG A 444 75.57 -37.41 -46.12
C ARG A 444 74.64 -37.98 -45.05
N PRO A 445 73.33 -38.03 -45.28
CA PRO A 445 72.40 -38.57 -44.29
C PRO A 445 72.74 -40.00 -43.88
N ARG A 446 72.98 -40.24 -42.58
CA ARG A 446 73.37 -41.52 -41.98
C ARG A 446 72.40 -42.05 -40.95
N ILE A 447 71.55 -41.20 -40.36
CA ILE A 447 70.64 -41.64 -39.28
C ILE A 447 69.72 -42.78 -39.71
N ARG A 448 69.30 -42.85 -40.98
CA ARG A 448 68.51 -43.99 -41.48
C ARG A 448 69.22 -45.33 -41.32
N GLU A 449 70.53 -45.37 -41.58
CA GLU A 449 71.35 -46.58 -41.41
C GLU A 449 71.51 -46.94 -39.92
N TRP A 450 71.48 -45.95 -39.03
CA TRP A 450 71.56 -46.18 -37.58
C TRP A 450 70.23 -46.66 -37.01
N ALA A 451 69.11 -46.14 -37.52
CA ALA A 451 67.75 -46.46 -37.11
C ALA A 451 67.38 -47.94 -37.35
N GLU A 452 67.93 -48.58 -38.38
CA GLU A 452 67.73 -50.02 -38.63
C GLU A 452 68.24 -50.92 -37.50
N SER A 453 69.17 -50.41 -36.68
CA SER A 453 69.80 -51.12 -35.55
C SER A 453 69.41 -50.57 -34.17
N ALA A 454 68.49 -49.59 -34.13
CA ALA A 454 68.18 -48.80 -32.94
C ALA A 454 66.98 -49.37 -32.15
N GLY A 455 67.03 -49.25 -30.82
CA GLY A 455 65.89 -49.51 -29.94
C GLY A 455 64.83 -48.40 -30.02
N HIS A 456 63.60 -48.68 -29.57
CA HIS A 456 62.50 -47.70 -29.60
C HIS A 456 62.75 -46.44 -28.75
N ALA A 457 63.73 -46.46 -27.83
CA ALA A 457 64.10 -45.33 -26.98
C ALA A 457 65.34 -44.56 -27.48
N ASP A 458 66.04 -45.07 -28.50
CA ASP A 458 67.24 -44.43 -29.02
C ASP A 458 66.88 -43.20 -29.84
N ARG A 459 67.61 -42.11 -29.61
CA ARG A 459 67.43 -40.85 -30.33
C ARG A 459 68.72 -40.45 -31.02
N PHE A 460 68.59 -39.87 -32.21
CA PHE A 460 69.71 -39.41 -33.01
C PHE A 460 69.38 -38.05 -33.62
N LEU A 461 70.36 -37.16 -33.71
CA LEU A 461 70.25 -35.85 -34.37
C LEU A 461 71.34 -35.73 -35.42
N GLU A 462 70.95 -35.28 -36.60
CA GLU A 462 71.84 -35.05 -37.73
C GLU A 462 71.61 -33.63 -38.22
N VAL A 463 72.70 -32.89 -38.31
CA VAL A 463 72.74 -31.54 -38.85
C VAL A 463 73.80 -31.53 -39.93
N ILE A 464 73.40 -31.35 -41.19
CA ILE A 464 74.30 -31.20 -42.33
C ILE A 464 74.30 -29.70 -42.68
N LEU A 465 75.48 -29.09 -42.71
CA LEU A 465 75.68 -27.64 -42.82
C LEU A 465 75.84 -27.16 -44.27
#